data_AF-A0A5B2VFP1-F1
#
_entry.id   AF-A0A5B2VFP1-F1
#
_cell.length_a   1.000
_cell.length_b   1.000
_cell.length_c   1.000
_cell.angle_alpha   90.00
_cell.angle_beta   90.00
_cell.angle_gamma   90.00
#
_symmetry.space_group_name_H-M   'P 1'
#
loop_
_entity.id
_entity.type
_entity.pdbx_description
1 polymer ?
#
loop_
_entity_poly.entity_id
_entity_poly.type
_entity_poly.pdbx_seq_one_letter_code
_entity_poly.pdbx_strand_id
1 'polypeptide(L)' 'MSPERHYAIASRGGAAVPAEKRAFARDRTLAVESARKARSLGAKGPDRDKVG' A
#
# COMPACT_ATOMS: atom_id res chain seq x y z
N MET A 1 13.66 -19.04 11.47
CA MET A 1 13.30 -18.32 10.23
C MET A 1 14.33 -17.22 10.03
N SER A 2 14.93 -17.03 8.85
CA SER A 2 15.98 -16.01 8.67
C SER A 2 15.41 -14.65 8.25
N PRO A 3 16.09 -13.53 8.55
CA PRO A 3 15.66 -12.19 8.17
C PRO A 3 15.45 -12.02 6.65
N GLU A 4 16.30 -12.65 5.83
CA GLU A 4 16.20 -12.60 4.37
C GLU A 4 14.90 -13.26 3.88
N ARG A 5 14.49 -14.35 4.53
CA ARG A 5 13.22 -15.03 4.23
C ARG A 5 12.01 -14.15 4.57
N HIS A 6 12.08 -13.39 5.67
CA HIS A 6 11.03 -12.44 6.03
C HIS A 6 10.91 -11.32 5.00
N TYR A 7 12.05 -10.77 4.56
CA TYR A 7 12.08 -9.73 3.53
C TYR A 7 11.52 -10.23 2.20
N ALA A 8 11.90 -11.44 1.76
CA ALA A 8 11.37 -12.04 0.54
C ALA A 8 9.85 -12.27 0.58
N ILE A 9 9.30 -12.64 1.75
CA ILE A 9 7.85 -12.80 1.94
C ILE A 9 7.14 -11.44 1.89
N ALA A 10 7.67 -10.44 2.61
CA ALA A 10 7.09 -9.09 2.64
C ALA A 10 7.12 -8.42 1.25
N SER A 11 8.21 -8.58 0.51
CA SER A 11 8.39 -8.03 -0.84
C SER A 11 7.41 -8.64 -1.85
N ARG A 12 7.13 -9.95 -1.74
CA ARG A 12 6.19 -10.65 -2.63
C ARG A 12 4.74 -10.20 -2.48
N GLY A 13 4.31 -9.80 -1.29
CA GLY A 13 2.91 -9.43 -1.03
C GLY A 13 2.40 -8.27 -1.92
N GLY A 14 3.21 -7.22 -2.09
CA GLY A 14 2.87 -6.07 -2.92
C GLY A 14 3.12 -6.26 -4.42
N ALA A 15 4.11 -7.10 -4.77
CA ALA A 15 4.52 -7.36 -6.15
C ALA A 15 3.68 -8.45 -6.85
N ALA A 16 3.03 -9.35 -6.10
CA ALA A 16 2.23 -10.45 -6.65
C ALA A 16 0.96 -10.00 -7.38
N VAL A 17 0.51 -8.76 -7.16
CA VAL A 17 -0.65 -8.18 -7.84
C VAL A 17 -0.17 -7.27 -8.98
N PRO A 18 -0.44 -7.61 -10.26
CA PRO A 18 -0.15 -6.75 -11.40
C PRO A 18 -0.70 -5.34 -11.17
N ALA A 19 0.01 -4.32 -11.65
CA ALA A 19 -0.30 -2.92 -11.35
C ALA A 19 -1.76 -2.56 -11.67
N GLU A 20 -2.28 -3.10 -12.77
CA GLU A 20 -3.62 -2.90 -13.31
C GLU A 20 -4.72 -3.55 -12.45
N LYS A 21 -4.34 -4.56 -11.64
CA LYS A 21 -5.25 -5.30 -10.76
C LYS A 21 -5.18 -4.87 -9.30
N ARG A 22 -4.28 -3.94 -8.95
CA ARG A 22 -4.19 -3.41 -7.58
C ARG A 22 -5.47 -2.65 -7.26
N ALA A 23 -6.08 -2.92 -6.10
CA ALA A 23 -7.33 -2.28 -5.69
C ALA A 23 -7.25 -0.73 -5.72
N PHE A 24 -6.08 -0.17 -5.41
CA PHE A 24 -5.82 1.27 -5.49
C PHE A 24 -5.67 1.83 -6.92
N ALA A 25 -5.36 0.99 -7.91
CA ALA A 25 -5.22 1.39 -9.31
C ALA A 25 -6.52 1.17 -10.12
N ARG A 26 -7.36 0.22 -9.69
CA ARG A 26 -8.60 -0.17 -10.37
C ARG A 26 -9.70 0.88 -10.28
N ASP A 27 -9.85 1.54 -9.14
CA ASP A 27 -10.90 2.53 -8.91
C ASP A 27 -10.34 3.78 -8.23
N ARG A 28 -10.14 4.82 -9.05
CA ARG A 28 -9.60 6.10 -8.61
C ARG A 28 -10.54 6.80 -7.62
N THR A 29 -11.84 6.67 -7.80
CA THR A 29 -12.84 7.31 -6.95
C THR A 29 -12.83 6.67 -5.57
N LEU A 30 -12.85 5.33 -5.50
CA LEU A 30 -12.77 4.58 -4.25
C LEU A 30 -11.47 4.90 -3.47
N ALA A 31 -10.35 5.03 -4.16
CA ALA A 31 -9.08 5.42 -3.55
C ALA A 31 -9.15 6.83 -2.94
N VAL A 32 -9.76 7.79 -3.63
CA VAL A 32 -9.95 9.16 -3.14
C VAL A 32 -10.89 9.20 -1.93
N GLU A 33 -12.01 8.48 -1.98
CA GLU A 33 -12.96 8.40 -0.86
C GLU A 33 -12.33 7.75 0.37
N SER A 34 -11.60 6.65 0.17
CA SER A 34 -10.87 5.97 1.24
C SER A 34 -9.82 6.88 1.86
N ALA A 35 -9.08 7.66 1.05
CA ALA A 35 -8.10 8.62 1.54
C ALA A 35 -8.75 9.78 2.32
N ARG A 36 -9.90 10.28 1.85
CA ARG A 36 -10.68 11.31 2.57
C ARG A 36 -11.13 10.80 3.94
N LYS A 37 -11.68 9.57 3.99
CA LYS A 37 -12.10 8.92 5.24
C LYS A 37 -10.93 8.65 6.19
N ALA A 38 -9.80 8.18 5.66
CA ALA A 38 -8.60 7.96 6.47
C ALA A 38 -8.12 9.28 7.11
N ARG A 39 -8.11 10.37 6.35
CA ARG A 39 -7.75 11.70 6.85
C ARG A 39 -8.69 12.19 7.96
N SER A 40 -10.01 12.00 7.81
CA SER A 40 -10.98 12.40 8.84
C SER A 40 -10.83 11.58 10.12
N LEU A 41 -10.30 10.35 10.03
CA LEU A 41 -9.99 9.49 11.17
C LEU A 41 -8.60 9.78 11.78
N GLY A 42 -7.89 10.81 11.31
CA GLY A 42 -6.56 11.17 11.81
C GLY A 42 -5.44 10.24 11.35
N ALA A 43 -5.68 9.38 10.36
CA ALA A 43 -4.62 8.57 9.78
C ALA A 43 -3.61 9.48 9.06
N LYS A 44 -2.36 9.51 9.55
CA LYS A 44 -1.25 10.10 8.80
C LYS A 44 -1.07 9.31 7.50
N GLY A 45 -0.98 10.02 6.37
CA GLY A 45 -0.63 9.41 5.09
C GLY A 45 0.71 8.65 5.19
N PRO A 46 1.02 7.78 4.24
CA PRO A 46 2.28 7.05 4.25
C PRO A 46 3.44 8.04 4.37
N ASP A 47 4.32 7.76 5.32
CA ASP A 47 5.53 8.51 5.59
C ASP A 47 6.37 8.56 4.30
N ARG A 48 6.35 9.71 3.61
CA ARG A 48 7.02 9.87 2.31
C ARG A 48 8.54 9.74 2.44
N ASP A 49 9.06 9.84 3.66
CA ASP A 49 10.48 9.75 3.98
C ASP A 49 10.98 8.30 4.06
N LYS A 50 10.10 7.30 3.89
CA LYS A 50 10.44 5.87 3.85
C LYS A 50 10.40 5.24 2.45
N VAL A 51 10.19 6.04 1.41
CA VAL A 51 10.46 5.64 0.02
C VAL A 51 11.84 6.19 -0.34
N GLY A 52 12.86 5.46 0.11
CA GLY A 52 14.27 5.67 -0.17
C GLY A 52 14.99 4.34 -0.09
#